data_AF-A0A822UZ40-F1
#
_entry.id   AF-A0A822UZ40-F1
#
_cell.length_a   1.000
_cell.length_b   1.000
_cell.length_c   1.000
_cell.angle_alpha   90.00
_cell.angle_beta   90.00
_cell.angle_gamma   90.00
#
_symmetry.space_group_name_H-M   'P 1'
#
loop_
_entity.id
_entity.type
_entity.pdbx_description
1 polymer ?
#
loop_
_entity_poly.entity_id
_entity_poly.type
_entity_poly.pdbx_seq_one_letter_code
_entity_poly.pdbx_strand_id
1 'polypeptide(L)'
;MTAIAIDWYNAEHEYAVYDAAEVDHPSYPYPLCAWMEELQKCPDARWVYSVDIPDIQSRDENGFPKRLRSLANGIVHTREEAVAAVEEAIRRIVSGPVLVS
;
A
#
# COMPACT_ATOMS: atom_id res chain seq x y z
N MET A 1 8.54 -11.25 15.24
CA MET A 1 7.84 -10.41 14.27
C MET A 1 6.71 -11.23 13.69
N THR A 2 5.46 -10.78 13.85
CA THR A 2 4.32 -11.44 13.21
C THR A 2 4.44 -11.23 11.71
N ALA A 3 4.36 -12.31 10.92
CA ALA A 3 4.32 -12.18 9.47
C ALA A 3 3.07 -11.39 9.08
N ILE A 4 3.22 -10.35 8.26
CA ILE A 4 2.10 -9.63 7.67
C ILE A 4 1.74 -10.41 6.40
N ALA A 5 0.62 -11.14 6.43
CA ALA A 5 0.08 -11.77 5.23
C ALA A 5 -0.67 -10.70 4.44
N ILE A 6 -0.29 -10.51 3.17
CA ILE A 6 -0.97 -9.60 2.25
C ILE A 6 -1.66 -10.45 1.19
N ASP A 7 -2.98 -10.49 1.23
CA ASP A 7 -3.80 -11.18 0.24
C ASP A 7 -4.09 -10.23 -0.92
N TRP A 8 -3.25 -10.26 -1.95
CA TRP A 8 -3.37 -9.41 -3.13
C TRP A 8 -4.54 -9.84 -4.02
N TYR A 9 -5.48 -8.93 -4.30
CA TYR A 9 -6.70 -9.22 -5.06
C TYR A 9 -6.47 -9.56 -6.54
N ASN A 10 -5.41 -9.03 -7.15
CA ASN A 10 -5.16 -9.17 -8.58
C ASN A 10 -3.89 -9.96 -8.92
N ALA A 11 -3.15 -10.44 -7.91
CA ALA A 11 -1.81 -10.99 -8.14
C ALA A 11 -1.81 -12.25 -9.02
N GLU A 12 -2.94 -12.96 -9.04
CA GLU A 12 -3.16 -14.20 -9.80
C GLU A 12 -3.62 -13.95 -11.26
N HIS A 13 -3.91 -12.70 -11.64
CA HIS A 13 -4.36 -12.36 -12.98
C HIS A 13 -3.18 -11.98 -13.88
N GLU A 14 -2.93 -12.78 -14.94
CA GLU A 14 -1.82 -12.61 -15.90
C GLU A 14 -1.78 -11.22 -16.57
N TYR A 15 -2.92 -10.53 -16.65
CA TYR A 15 -3.06 -9.21 -17.26
C TYR A 15 -3.41 -8.10 -16.25
N ALA A 16 -3.21 -8.34 -14.95
CA ALA A 16 -3.42 -7.31 -13.94
C ALA A 16 -2.50 -6.11 -14.22
N VAL A 17 -3.10 -4.94 -14.44
CA VAL A 17 -2.36 -3.67 -14.59
C VAL A 17 -1.89 -3.15 -13.23
N TYR A 18 -2.54 -3.59 -12.17
CA TYR A 18 -2.25 -3.20 -10.80
C TYR A 18 -2.56 -4.36 -9.84
N ASP A 19 -1.86 -4.36 -8.73
CA ASP A 19 -2.16 -5.19 -7.56
C ASP A 19 -2.62 -4.31 -6.41
N ALA A 20 -3.66 -4.76 -5.72
CA ALA A 20 -4.20 -4.08 -4.56
C ALA A 20 -4.46 -5.07 -3.43
N ALA A 21 -4.38 -4.61 -2.19
CA ALA A 21 -4.73 -5.38 -1.02
C ALA A 21 -5.28 -4.48 0.09
N GLU A 22 -6.21 -5.00 0.88
CA GLU A 22 -6.62 -4.41 2.16
C GLU A 22 -5.95 -5.20 3.29
N VAL A 23 -5.21 -4.49 4.14
CA VAL A 23 -4.47 -5.08 5.25
C VAL A 23 -5.02 -4.53 6.55
N ASP A 24 -5.79 -5.38 7.24
CA ASP A 24 -6.25 -5.14 8.60
C ASP A 24 -5.20 -5.66 9.59
N HIS A 25 -4.62 -4.75 10.37
CA HIS A 25 -3.63 -5.10 11.39
C HIS A 25 -4.05 -4.60 12.77
N PRO A 26 -4.09 -5.44 13.82
CA PRO A 26 -4.63 -5.06 15.14
C PRO A 26 -3.86 -3.93 15.83
N SER A 27 -2.60 -3.70 15.45
CA SER A 27 -1.77 -2.60 15.96
C SER A 27 -1.98 -1.26 15.26
N TYR A 28 -2.88 -1.19 14.27
CA TYR A 28 -3.16 0.03 13.53
C TYR A 28 -4.68 0.23 13.37
N PRO A 29 -5.24 1.42 13.65
CA PRO A 29 -6.68 1.61 13.83
C PRO A 29 -7.51 1.69 12.53
N TYR A 30 -6.86 1.73 11.37
CA TYR A 30 -7.53 1.84 10.07
C TYR A 30 -7.04 0.74 9.13
N PRO A 31 -7.88 0.25 8.19
CA PRO A 31 -7.40 -0.63 7.14
C PRO A 31 -6.32 0.09 6.32
N LEU A 32 -5.24 -0.63 6.02
CA LEU A 32 -4.17 -0.17 5.15
C LEU A 32 -4.46 -0.65 3.74
N CYS A 33 -4.65 0.28 2.81
CA CYS A 33 -4.92 -0.02 1.40
C CYS A 33 -3.59 0.01 0.64
N ALA A 34 -3.04 -1.15 0.33
CA ALA A 34 -1.85 -1.27 -0.51
C ALA A 34 -2.24 -1.24 -1.99
N TRP A 35 -1.45 -0.54 -2.79
CA TRP A 35 -1.57 -0.48 -4.24
C TRP A 35 -0.19 -0.51 -4.89
N MET A 36 -0.05 -1.22 -6.00
CA MET A 36 1.12 -1.12 -6.86
C MET A 36 0.74 -1.32 -8.34
N GLU A 37 1.41 -0.61 -9.23
CA GLU A 37 1.10 -0.57 -10.65
C GLU A 37 2.36 -0.36 -11.48
N GLU A 38 2.41 -0.99 -12.66
CA GLU A 38 3.45 -0.73 -13.65
C GLU A 38 3.17 0.59 -14.40
N LEU A 39 4.15 1.49 -14.44
CA LEU A 39 4.04 2.75 -15.17
C LEU A 39 4.00 2.52 -16.68
N GLN A 40 2.80 2.60 -17.23
CA GLN A 40 2.59 2.50 -18.67
C GLN A 40 3.41 3.56 -19.43
N LYS A 41 4.00 3.14 -20.56
CA LYS A 41 4.82 3.99 -21.45
C LYS A 41 6.12 4.50 -20.80
N CYS A 42 6.56 3.92 -19.69
CA CYS A 42 7.90 4.13 -19.15
C CYS A 42 8.88 3.18 -19.84
N PRO A 43 9.96 3.66 -20.50
CA PRO A 43 10.92 2.80 -21.21
C PRO A 43 11.59 1.76 -20.31
N ASP A 44 11.69 2.08 -19.02
CA ASP A 44 12.37 1.26 -18.01
C ASP A 44 11.39 0.38 -17.21
N ALA A 45 10.10 0.30 -17.57
CA ALA A 45 9.07 -0.51 -16.91
C ALA A 45 9.02 -0.36 -15.37
N ARG A 46 9.08 0.89 -14.89
CA ARG A 46 9.10 1.19 -13.44
C ARG A 46 7.76 0.90 -12.79
N TRP A 47 7.80 0.54 -11.51
CA TRP A 47 6.62 0.27 -10.70
C TRP A 47 6.42 1.38 -9.69
N VAL A 48 5.17 1.81 -9.50
CA VAL A 48 4.76 2.67 -8.39
C VAL A 48 4.13 1.81 -7.31
N TYR A 49 4.29 2.24 -6.07
CA TYR A 49 3.56 1.66 -4.94
C TYR A 49 3.03 2.76 -4.02
N SER A 50 1.93 2.46 -3.33
CA SER A 50 1.43 3.24 -2.20
C SER A 50 0.86 2.34 -1.11
N VAL A 51 0.91 2.86 0.11
CA VAL A 51 0.15 2.34 1.26
C VAL A 51 -0.67 3.51 1.79
N ASP A 52 -1.97 3.39 1.61
CA ASP A 52 -2.94 4.44 1.82
C ASP A 52 -3.88 4.10 2.97
N ILE A 53 -4.53 5.12 3.52
CA ILE A 53 -5.67 4.94 4.42
C ILE A 53 -6.84 5.82 3.98
N PRO A 54 -8.09 5.49 4.34
CA PRO A 54 -9.20 6.40 4.14
C PRO A 54 -8.98 7.72 4.91
N ASP A 55 -9.10 8.87 4.24
CA ASP A 55 -8.96 10.18 4.88
C ASP A 55 -10.23 10.56 5.64
N ILE A 56 -10.26 10.21 6.92
CA ILE A 56 -11.39 10.51 7.80
C ILE A 56 -11.62 12.00 8.05
N GLN A 57 -10.66 12.88 7.71
CA GLN A 57 -10.83 14.33 7.80
C GLN A 57 -11.61 14.91 6.61
N SER A 58 -11.77 14.13 5.53
CA SER A 58 -12.46 14.52 4.31
C SER A 58 -13.59 13.55 4.01
N ARG A 59 -14.81 13.87 4.47
CA ARG A 59 -15.99 12.99 4.36
C ARG A 59 -17.03 13.50 3.36
N ASP A 60 -17.81 12.58 2.80
CA ASP A 60 -19.02 12.88 2.04
C ASP A 60 -20.22 13.18 2.94
N GLU A 61 -21.36 13.45 2.31
CA GLU A 61 -22.63 13.73 2.99
C GLU A 61 -23.15 12.55 3.81
N ASN A 62 -22.69 11.32 3.51
CA ASN A 62 -23.04 10.09 4.20
C ASN A 62 -21.99 9.70 5.26
N GLY A 63 -20.94 10.51 5.45
CA GLY A 63 -19.89 10.27 6.42
C GLY A 63 -18.76 9.34 5.94
N PHE A 64 -18.74 8.95 4.67
CA PHE A 64 -17.68 8.12 4.09
C PHE A 64 -16.48 8.96 3.66
N PRO A 65 -15.24 8.44 3.81
CA PRO A 65 -14.04 9.11 3.29
C PRO A 65 -14.14 9.36 1.78
N LYS A 66 -13.97 10.63 1.37
CA LYS A 66 -14.01 11.07 -0.03
C LYS A 66 -12.70 10.86 -0.78
N ARG A 67 -11.60 10.68 -0.04
CA ARG A 67 -10.26 10.53 -0.61
C ARG A 67 -9.43 9.61 0.26
N LEU A 68 -8.35 9.12 -0.33
CA LEU A 68 -7.31 8.38 0.36
C LEU A 68 -6.19 9.34 0.81
N ARG A 69 -5.48 8.95 1.86
CA ARG A 69 -4.26 9.61 2.32
C ARG A 69 -3.12 8.60 2.30
N SER A 70 -2.10 8.88 1.49
CA SER A 70 -0.89 8.07 1.44
C SER A 70 -0.04 8.25 2.69
N LEU A 71 0.32 7.13 3.30
CA LEU A 71 1.27 7.06 4.41
C LEU A 71 2.69 6.72 3.93
N ALA A 72 2.78 5.95 2.86
CA ALA A 72 4.02 5.64 2.16
C ALA A 72 3.75 5.55 0.66
N ASN A 73 4.69 6.00 -0.17
CA ASN A 73 4.66 5.81 -1.61
C ASN A 73 6.08 5.89 -2.19
N GLY A 74 6.25 5.39 -3.42
CA GLY A 74 7.52 5.45 -4.11
C GLY A 74 7.50 4.84 -5.49
N ILE A 75 8.68 4.82 -6.11
CA ILE A 75 8.91 4.23 -7.43
C ILE A 75 10.10 3.27 -7.32
N VAL A 76 9.96 2.08 -7.89
CA VAL A 76 10.96 1.00 -7.92
C VAL A 76 11.06 0.43 -9.33
N HIS A 77 11.99 -0.50 -9.55
CA HIS A 77 12.31 -0.99 -10.89
C HIS A 77 11.64 -2.32 -11.23
N THR A 78 11.19 -3.10 -10.25
CA THR A 78 10.49 -4.37 -10.51
C THR A 78 9.25 -4.54 -9.63
N ARG A 79 8.37 -5.46 -10.01
CA ARG A 79 7.19 -5.84 -9.21
C ARG A 79 7.60 -6.40 -7.85
N GLU A 80 8.65 -7.22 -7.80
CA GLU A 80 9.16 -7.81 -6.57
C GLU A 80 9.70 -6.74 -5.60
N GLU A 81 10.38 -5.72 -6.12
CA GLU A 81 10.80 -4.56 -5.33
C GLU A 81 9.59 -3.78 -4.81
N ALA A 82 8.51 -3.69 -5.60
CA ALA A 82 7.28 -3.00 -5.19
C ALA A 82 6.57 -3.74 -4.05
N VAL A 83 6.46 -5.07 -4.15
CA VAL A 83 5.94 -5.93 -3.07
C VAL A 83 6.75 -5.75 -1.80
N ALA A 84 8.09 -5.87 -1.89
CA ALA A 84 8.96 -5.75 -0.73
C ALA A 84 8.89 -4.35 -0.08
N ALA A 85 8.76 -3.29 -0.90
CA ALA A 85 8.59 -1.93 -0.42
C ALA A 85 7.26 -1.72 0.31
N VAL A 86 6.17 -2.30 -0.20
CA VAL A 86 4.86 -2.29 0.47
C VAL A 86 4.91 -3.01 1.81
N GLU A 87 5.48 -4.22 1.85
CA GLU A 87 5.61 -5.00 3.10
C GLU A 87 6.41 -4.24 4.17
N GLU A 88 7.54 -3.64 3.78
CA GLU A 88 8.36 -2.84 4.69
C GLU A 88 7.65 -1.56 5.13
N ALA A 89 6.92 -0.89 4.23
CA ALA A 89 6.12 0.27 4.56
C ALA A 89 5.05 -0.05 5.60
N ILE A 90 4.28 -1.13 5.38
CA ILE A 90 3.27 -1.60 6.34
C ILE A 90 3.94 -1.95 7.66
N ARG A 91 5.07 -2.69 7.64
CA ARG A 91 5.83 -3.02 8.86
C ARG A 91 6.19 -1.78 9.66
N ARG A 92 6.68 -0.71 9.02
CA ARG A 92 7.01 0.55 9.69
C ARG A 92 5.79 1.26 10.24
N ILE A 93 4.69 1.29 9.48
CA ILE A 93 3.43 1.92 9.90
C ILE A 93 2.88 1.23 11.16
N VAL A 94 2.86 -0.11 11.19
CA VAL A 94 2.28 -0.87 12.30
C VAL A 94 3.22 -1.02 13.50
N SER A 95 4.54 -0.96 13.29
CA SER A 95 5.53 -1.04 14.38
C SER A 95 5.69 0.29 15.13
N GLY A 96 5.20 1.39 14.56
CA GLY A 96 5.38 2.72 15.11
C GLY A 96 6.83 3.24 14.96
N PRO A 97 7.12 4.44 15.48
CA PRO A 97 8.45 5.03 15.39
C PRO A 97 9.48 4.21 16.17
N VAL A 98 10.54 3.79 15.48
CA VAL A 98 11.73 3.21 16.13
C VAL A 98 12.64 4.38 16.54
N LEU A 99 12.77 4.61 17.85
CA LEU A 99 13.78 5.52 18.37
C LEU A 99 15.16 4.91 18.12
N VAL A 100 15.99 5.59 17.33
CA VAL A 100 17.40 5.23 17.14
C VAL A 100 18.20 5.99 18.20
N SER A 101 18.77 5.27 19.16
CA SER A 101 19.67 5.79 20.20
C SER A 101 21.14 5.67 19.80
#